data_AF-A0A966R1J2-F1
#
_entry.id   AF-A0A966R1J2-F1
#
_cell.length_a   1.000
_cell.length_b   1.000
_cell.length_c   1.000
_cell.angle_alpha   90.00
_cell.angle_beta   90.00
_cell.angle_gamma   90.00
#
_symmetry.space_group_name_H-M   'P 1'
#
loop_
_entity.id
_entity.type
_entity.pdbx_description
1 polymer ?
#
loop_
_entity_poly.entity_id
_entity_poly.type
_entity_poly.pdbx_seq_one_letter_code
_entity_poly.pdbx_strand_id
1 'polypeptide(L)' 'MKLEVYSVGSKVKLAEDVEGTIVAICIHGDNSVTYECGWWNGRSYDTRWFYKDQLEITINQKTKIGFI' A
#
# COMPACT_ATOMS: atom_id res chain seq x y z
N MET A 1 0.70 22.26 0.53
CA MET A 1 0.90 21.08 -0.35
C MET A 1 0.29 19.88 0.34
N LYS A 2 -0.54 19.08 -0.36
CA LYS A 2 -1.23 17.91 0.22
C LYS A 2 -0.97 16.71 -0.67
N LEU A 3 -0.50 15.61 -0.09
CA LEU A 3 -0.32 14.34 -0.78
C LEU A 3 -1.46 13.39 -0.40
N GLU A 4 -2.13 12.81 -1.39
CA GLU A 4 -3.14 11.78 -1.18
C GLU A 4 -2.54 10.40 -1.41
N VAL A 5 -2.58 9.55 -0.38
CA VAL A 5 -2.04 8.18 -0.41
C VAL A 5 -3.10 7.19 0.06
N TYR A 6 -2.99 5.93 -0.34
CA TYR A 6 -3.78 4.86 0.27
C TYR A 6 -3.39 4.68 1.73
N SER A 7 -4.39 4.49 2.59
CA SER A 7 -4.20 4.36 4.03
C SER A 7 -3.63 3.00 4.40
N VAL A 8 -2.82 2.95 5.47
CA VAL A 8 -2.50 1.68 6.14
C VAL A 8 -3.80 0.99 6.56
N GLY A 9 -3.87 -0.32 6.36
CA GLY A 9 -5.08 -1.14 6.54
C GLY A 9 -5.92 -1.32 5.27
N SER A 10 -5.64 -0.57 4.20
CA SER A 10 -6.31 -0.77 2.90
C SER A 10 -6.02 -2.16 2.35
N LYS A 11 -7.05 -2.79 1.77
CA LYS A 11 -6.94 -4.09 1.10
C LYS A 11 -6.49 -3.90 -0.34
N VAL A 12 -5.57 -4.76 -0.77
CA VAL A 12 -4.98 -4.73 -2.10
C VAL A 12 -4.94 -6.13 -2.67
N LYS A 13 -5.04 -6.24 -3.98
CA LYS A 13 -4.81 -7.46 -4.73
C LYS A 13 -3.41 -7.39 -5.35
N LEU A 14 -2.57 -8.37 -4.99
CA LEU A 14 -1.17 -8.46 -5.40
C LEU A 14 -0.99 -9.36 -6.64
N ALA A 15 -1.86 -10.35 -6.80
CA ALA A 15 -1.95 -11.26 -7.94
C ALA A 15 -3.39 -11.83 -8.02
N GLU A 16 -3.71 -12.64 -9.04
CA GLU A 16 -5.07 -13.16 -9.26
C GLU A 16 -5.71 -13.78 -8.01
N ASP A 17 -4.93 -14.53 -7.23
CA ASP A 17 -5.37 -15.24 -6.01
C ASP A 17 -4.66 -14.79 -4.73
N VAL A 18 -4.03 -13.60 -4.74
CA VAL A 18 -3.27 -13.10 -3.58
C VAL A 18 -3.82 -11.75 -3.13
N GLU A 19 -4.44 -11.76 -1.96
CA GLU A 19 -4.89 -10.55 -1.28
C GLU A 19 -3.92 -10.14 -0.16
N GLY A 20 -3.60 -8.86 -0.12
CA GLY A 20 -2.73 -8.26 0.87
C GLY A 20 -3.38 -7.08 1.59
N THR A 21 -2.65 -6.55 2.55
CA THR A 21 -3.02 -5.32 3.28
C THR A 21 -1.84 -4.36 3.29
N ILE A 22 -2.08 -3.08 3.07
CA ILE A 22 -1.03 -2.05 3.25
C ILE A 22 -0.69 -1.96 4.73
N VAL A 23 0.57 -2.21 5.09
CA VAL A 23 1.06 -2.14 6.47
C VAL A 23 1.94 -0.92 6.73
N ALA A 24 2.58 -0.39 5.69
CA ALA A 24 3.37 0.84 5.78
C ALA A 24 3.33 1.64 4.47
N ILE A 25 3.63 2.94 4.58
CA ILE A 25 3.70 3.88 3.47
C ILE A 25 5.06 4.57 3.55
N CYS A 26 5.79 4.60 2.44
CA CYS A 26 7.05 5.34 2.32
C CYS A 26 6.90 6.45 1.28
N ILE A 27 7.30 7.66 1.64
CA ILE A 27 7.39 8.81 0.74
C ILE A 27 8.88 9.09 0.55
N HIS A 28 9.35 8.94 -0.67
CA HIS A 28 10.76 9.13 -1.02
C HIS A 28 11.07 10.61 -1.30
N GLY A 29 12.36 10.96 -1.28
CA GLY A 29 12.82 12.34 -1.53
C GLY A 29 12.52 12.88 -2.93
N ASP A 30 12.22 12.01 -3.89
CA ASP A 30 11.78 12.35 -5.25
C ASP A 30 10.25 12.49 -5.37
N ASN A 31 9.52 12.49 -4.25
CA ASN A 31 8.06 12.48 -4.14
C ASN A 31 7.39 11.21 -4.68
N SER A 32 8.13 10.13 -4.96
CA SER A 32 7.53 8.83 -5.23
C SER A 32 6.97 8.22 -3.94
N VAL A 33 5.93 7.39 -4.08
CA VAL A 33 5.27 6.71 -2.97
C VAL A 33 5.32 5.21 -3.20
N THR A 34 5.80 4.47 -2.22
CA THR A 34 5.73 3.00 -2.18
C THR A 34 4.93 2.53 -0.99
N TYR A 35 4.29 1.39 -1.13
CA TYR A 35 3.46 0.77 -0.11
C TYR A 35 4.07 -0.56 0.27
N GLU A 36 4.24 -0.80 1.57
CA GLU A 36 4.54 -2.13 2.05
C GLU A 36 3.23 -2.88 2.19
N CYS A 37 3.12 -4.01 1.49
CA CYS A 37 1.97 -4.89 1.58
C CYS A 37 2.38 -6.16 2.30
N GLY A 38 1.56 -6.56 3.27
CA GLY A 38 1.71 -7.84 3.95
C GLY A 38 0.57 -8.79 3.61
N TRP A 39 0.88 -10.06 3.38
CA TRP A 39 -0.07 -11.11 3.06
C TRP A 39 0.37 -12.46 3.63
N TRP A 40 -0.60 -13.38 3.77
CA TRP A 40 -0.30 -14.76 4.14
C TRP A 40 -0.06 -15.58 2.88
N ASN A 41 1.09 -16.24 2.79
CA ASN A 41 1.40 -17.17 1.69
C ASN A 41 0.97 -18.63 2.00
N GLY A 42 0.08 -18.80 2.99
CA GLY A 42 -0.37 -20.09 3.51
C GLY A 42 0.34 -20.56 4.78
N ARG A 43 1.65 -20.26 4.96
CA ARG A 43 2.40 -20.67 6.17
C ARG A 43 3.06 -19.50 6.89
N SER A 44 3.58 -18.51 6.18
CA SER A 44 4.19 -17.32 6.76
C SER A 44 3.46 -16.05 6.35
N TYR A 45 3.63 -15.03 7.18
CA TYR A 45 3.26 -13.67 6.85
C TYR A 45 4.45 -13.02 6.17
N ASP A 46 4.30 -12.72 4.88
CA ASP A 46 5.34 -12.09 4.07
C ASP A 46 5.01 -10.60 3.92
N THR A 47 6.05 -9.78 3.81
CA THR A 47 5.91 -8.37 3.45
C THR A 47 6.81 -8.00 2.27
N ARG A 48 6.34 -7.08 1.43
CA ARG A 48 7.11 -6.54 0.31
C ARG A 48 6.67 -5.13 -0.06
N TRP A 49 7.60 -4.35 -0.58
CA TRP A 49 7.35 -3.01 -1.11
C TRP A 49 6.90 -3.06 -2.57
N PHE A 50 5.86 -2.29 -2.87
CA PHE A 50 5.26 -2.15 -4.20
C PHE A 50 5.08 -0.68 -4.55
N TYR A 51 5.20 -0.39 -5.84
CA TYR A 51 4.74 0.88 -6.40
C TYR A 51 3.22 0.85 -6.60
N LYS A 52 2.62 2.04 -6.69
CA LYS A 52 1.18 2.21 -6.83
C LYS A 52 0.58 1.46 -8.03
N ASP A 53 1.29 1.45 -9.16
CA ASP A 53 0.90 0.81 -10.41
C ASP A 53 0.96 -0.72 -10.36
N GLN A 54 1.62 -1.28 -9.34
CA GLN A 54 1.70 -2.72 -9.10
C GLN A 54 0.58 -3.25 -8.20
N LEU A 55 -0.31 -2.37 -7.73
CA LEU A 55 -1.35 -2.70 -6.77
C LEU A 55 -2.73 -2.43 -7.36
N GLU A 56 -3.61 -3.42 -7.30
CA GLU A 56 -5.04 -3.18 -7.50
C GLU A 56 -5.69 -2.97 -6.13
N ILE A 57 -6.26 -1.78 -5.90
CA ILE A 57 -6.85 -1.43 -4.60
C ILE A 57 -8.30 -1.91 -4.55
N THR A 58 -8.57 -2.91 -3.73
CA THR A 58 -9.91 -3.47 -3.52
C THR A 58 -10.72 -2.66 -2.53
N ILE A 59 -10.09 -2.08 -1.50
CA ILE A 59 -10.75 -1.15 -0.57
C ILE A 59 -9.99 0.17 -0.56
N ASN A 60 -10.61 1.18 -1.17
CA ASN A 60 -10.00 2.48 -1.43
C ASN A 60 -10.19 3.44 -0.24
N GLN A 61 -9.43 3.24 0.83
CA GLN A 61 -9.28 4.24 1.88
C GLN A 61 -8.07 5.13 1.56
N LYS A 62 -8.30 6.44 1.46
CA LYS A 62 -7.25 7.42 1.22
C LYS A 62 -7.06 8.31 2.45
N THR A 63 -5.81 8.61 2.75
CA THR A 63 -5.41 9.57 3.77
C THR A 63 -4.64 10.71 3.12
N LYS A 64 -4.81 11.91 3.69
CA LYS A 64 -4.08 13.12 3.30
C LYS A 64 -2.89 13.31 4.25
N ILE A 65 -1.71 13.51 3.68
CA ILE A 65 -0.49 13.85 4.41
C ILE A 65 -0.08 15.26 3.98
N GLY A 66 0.07 16.17 4.95
CA GLY A 66 0.47 17.56 4.72
C GLY A 66 -0.07 18.54 5.76
N PHE A 67 0.48 19.75 5.78
CA PHE A 67 0.04 20.82 6.68
C PHE A 67 -1.27 21.45 6.18
N ILE A 68 -2.16 21.77 7.12
CA ILE A 68 -3.38 22.57 6.92
C ILE A 68 -3.02 24.04 7.04
#